data_AF-A0A510TGL9-F1
#
_entry.id   AF-A0A510TGL9-F1
#
_cell.length_a   1.000
_cell.length_b   1.000
_cell.length_c   1.000
_cell.angle_alpha   90.00
_cell.angle_beta   90.00
_cell.angle_gamma   90.00
#
_symmetry.space_group_name_H-M   'P 1'
#
loop_
_entity.id
_entity.type
_entity.pdbx_description
1 polymer ?
#
loop_
_entity_poly.entity_id
_entity_poly.type
_entity_poly.pdbx_seq_one_letter_code
_entity_poly.pdbx_strand_id
1 'polypeptide(L)'
;MRAGRSGSAVALAGALALGAYAAPSAAAAGTGVTVSNLVVNKGKPVVVGTTAEVEPGFTFHMSLPSGVSADDVTPFPYLYHDTTAAKGAESGGLYTGLVMCDPSGSRTADCEGKLYIDPRWRLDSNNDATTWKTAVWVRVWDSNDKLKGEQYLTGFASVPVKRAGKATVNASPEPVVKGKKLTVTGRLTRADWVKHAYTGFGGKSAKLQFRKAGTSTYSTVKIVQADSAGYLKTTVTAASDGYWRWTFSETSTTGGATATGDYVDVK
;
A
#
# COMPACT_ATOMS: atom_id res chain seq x y z
N MET A 1 61.86 62.82 19.66
CA MET A 1 61.28 61.47 19.53
C MET A 1 59.80 61.65 19.23
N ARG A 2 59.41 61.35 17.99
CA ARG A 2 58.18 61.85 17.34
C ARG A 2 57.06 60.81 17.34
N ALA A 3 55.90 61.27 17.81
CA ALA A 3 54.54 61.08 17.29
C ALA A 3 54.21 59.80 16.52
N GLY A 4 53.24 59.05 17.08
CA GLY A 4 52.52 57.99 16.40
C GLY A 4 51.69 58.48 15.21
N ARG A 5 51.50 57.57 14.25
CA ARG A 5 50.69 57.79 13.06
C ARG A 5 49.81 56.56 12.83
N SER A 6 48.51 56.81 12.86
CA SER A 6 47.45 55.91 12.42
C SER A 6 47.62 55.54 10.95
N GLY A 7 47.40 54.27 10.60
CA GLY A 7 47.33 53.78 9.23
C GLY A 7 46.11 52.88 9.07
N SER A 8 45.11 53.37 8.34
CA SER A 8 43.92 52.62 7.94
C SER A 8 44.29 51.55 6.91
N ALA A 9 44.03 50.28 7.21
CA ALA A 9 44.14 49.19 6.24
C ALA A 9 42.80 49.02 5.52
N VAL A 10 42.78 49.33 4.23
CA VAL A 10 41.66 49.05 3.32
C VAL A 10 41.73 47.56 2.95
N ALA A 11 40.76 46.78 3.43
CA ALA A 11 40.59 45.39 3.02
C ALA A 11 39.87 45.36 1.65
N LEU A 12 40.62 45.12 0.57
CA LEU A 12 40.04 44.72 -0.71
C LEU A 12 39.61 43.25 -0.62
N ALA A 13 38.31 43.03 -0.45
CA ALA A 13 37.71 41.70 -0.60
C ALA A 13 37.69 41.31 -2.08
N GLY A 14 38.63 40.46 -2.49
CA GLY A 14 38.59 39.80 -3.80
C GLY A 14 37.51 38.72 -3.80
N ALA A 15 36.45 38.92 -4.57
CA ALA A 15 35.44 37.91 -4.82
C ALA A 15 36.00 36.83 -5.76
N LEU A 16 36.30 35.64 -5.23
CA LEU A 16 36.55 34.43 -6.00
C LEU A 16 35.21 33.97 -6.62
N ALA A 17 35.01 34.27 -7.90
CA ALA A 17 33.94 33.67 -8.69
C ALA A 17 34.28 32.20 -8.97
N LEU A 18 33.80 31.30 -8.13
CA LEU A 18 33.72 29.87 -8.43
C LEU A 18 32.69 29.68 -9.55
N GLY A 19 33.16 29.63 -10.79
CA GLY A 19 32.36 29.17 -11.91
C GLY A 19 31.98 27.72 -11.70
N ALA A 20 30.75 27.47 -11.24
CA ALA A 20 30.18 26.14 -11.24
C ALA A 20 29.96 25.73 -12.70
N TYR A 21 30.86 24.91 -13.23
CA TYR A 21 30.62 24.14 -14.44
C TYR A 21 29.54 23.12 -14.12
N ALA A 22 28.27 23.51 -14.24
CA ALA A 22 27.19 22.55 -14.34
C ALA A 22 27.32 21.89 -15.71
N ALA A 23 28.01 20.74 -15.76
CA ALA A 23 27.83 19.84 -16.89
C ALA A 23 26.31 19.60 -17.02
N PRO A 24 25.74 19.69 -18.23
CA PRO A 24 24.34 19.31 -18.40
C PRO A 24 24.21 17.88 -17.89
N SER A 25 23.30 17.65 -16.94
CA SER A 25 22.85 16.29 -16.70
C SER A 25 22.38 15.79 -18.06
N ALA A 26 22.97 14.71 -18.54
CA ALA A 26 22.46 14.02 -19.72
C ALA A 26 21.07 13.48 -19.34
N ALA A 27 20.05 14.32 -19.44
CA ALA A 27 18.67 13.87 -19.44
C ALA A 27 18.56 12.99 -20.67
N ALA A 28 18.47 11.67 -20.46
CA ALA A 28 18.21 10.73 -21.53
C ALA A 28 17.04 11.27 -22.37
N ALA A 29 17.18 11.24 -23.70
CA ALA A 29 16.12 11.67 -24.60
C ALA A 29 14.83 10.92 -24.22
N GLY A 30 13.71 11.65 -24.11
CA GLY A 30 12.43 11.06 -23.78
C GLY A 30 12.11 9.92 -24.76
N THR A 31 11.61 8.81 -24.22
CA THR A 31 11.42 7.57 -25.00
C THR A 31 10.38 7.70 -26.10
N GLY A 32 9.48 8.70 -26.01
CA GLY A 32 8.32 8.85 -26.88
C GLY A 32 7.21 7.85 -26.60
N VAL A 33 7.43 6.90 -25.69
CA VAL A 33 6.42 5.94 -25.23
C VAL A 33 5.46 6.64 -24.29
N THR A 34 4.17 6.37 -24.44
CA THR A 34 3.14 6.82 -23.50
C THR A 34 2.44 5.63 -22.87
N VAL A 35 1.99 5.83 -21.64
CA VAL A 35 1.20 4.86 -20.88
C VAL A 35 -0.09 5.54 -20.44
N SER A 36 -1.18 4.81 -20.54
CA SER A 36 -2.51 5.23 -20.11
C SER A 36 -3.24 4.09 -19.41
N ASN A 37 -4.33 4.42 -18.72
CA ASN A 37 -5.20 3.43 -18.07
C ASN A 37 -4.48 2.49 -17.10
N LEU A 38 -3.44 2.98 -16.41
CA LEU A 38 -2.77 2.19 -15.37
C LEU A 38 -3.72 1.98 -14.19
N VAL A 39 -4.20 0.75 -14.03
CA VAL A 39 -5.04 0.30 -12.93
C VAL A 39 -4.28 -0.73 -12.12
N VAL A 40 -4.00 -0.40 -10.87
CA VAL A 40 -3.40 -1.34 -9.91
C VAL A 40 -4.50 -1.91 -9.03
N ASN A 41 -4.44 -3.22 -8.79
CA ASN A 41 -5.32 -3.99 -7.91
C ASN A 41 -6.82 -3.75 -8.18
N LYS A 42 -7.21 -3.63 -9.46
CA LYS A 42 -8.59 -3.33 -9.88
C LYS A 42 -9.13 -2.02 -9.24
N GLY A 43 -8.26 -1.06 -8.96
CA GLY A 43 -8.59 0.20 -8.29
C GLY A 43 -8.85 0.07 -6.78
N LYS A 44 -8.58 -1.10 -6.18
CA LYS A 44 -8.81 -1.35 -4.75
C LYS A 44 -7.54 -1.12 -3.94
N PRO A 45 -7.67 -0.75 -2.64
CA PRO A 45 -6.53 -0.73 -1.72
C PRO A 45 -5.77 -2.05 -1.69
N VAL A 46 -4.45 -1.98 -1.57
CA VAL A 46 -3.59 -3.14 -1.35
C VAL A 46 -3.47 -3.36 0.16
N VAL A 47 -3.98 -4.49 0.66
CA VAL A 47 -3.97 -4.82 2.08
C VAL A 47 -2.88 -5.84 2.37
N VAL A 48 -1.90 -5.47 3.19
CA VAL A 48 -0.69 -6.29 3.42
C VAL A 48 -0.59 -6.74 4.87
N GLY A 49 -0.34 -8.03 5.06
CA GLY A 49 -0.07 -8.67 6.34
C GLY A 49 1.39 -8.51 6.79
N THR A 50 1.87 -9.40 7.65
CA THR A 50 3.24 -9.35 8.19
C THR A 50 4.15 -10.47 7.67
N THR A 51 3.65 -11.37 6.83
CA THR A 51 4.39 -12.57 6.44
C THR A 51 4.05 -13.06 5.05
N ALA A 52 2.77 -13.14 4.68
CA ALA A 52 2.39 -13.56 3.34
C ALA A 52 2.76 -12.48 2.32
N GLU A 53 3.44 -12.91 1.25
CA GLU A 53 3.65 -12.12 0.05
C GLU A 53 2.30 -11.75 -0.56
N VAL A 54 2.24 -10.54 -1.13
CA VAL A 54 1.05 -10.02 -1.80
C VAL A 54 1.44 -9.61 -3.20
N GLU A 55 0.67 -10.07 -4.19
CA GLU A 55 0.93 -9.77 -5.60
C GLU A 55 -0.26 -9.02 -6.25
N PRO A 56 -0.39 -7.70 -6.03
CA PRO A 56 -1.44 -6.92 -6.66
C PRO A 56 -1.26 -6.90 -8.18
N GLY A 57 -2.28 -7.37 -8.90
CA GLY A 57 -2.28 -7.29 -10.37
C GLY A 57 -2.34 -5.85 -10.86
N PHE A 58 -1.77 -5.56 -12.02
CA PHE A 58 -1.96 -4.29 -12.72
C PHE A 58 -2.27 -4.52 -14.20
N THR A 59 -2.87 -3.51 -14.82
CA THR A 59 -3.13 -3.44 -16.26
C THR A 59 -2.87 -2.02 -16.74
N PHE A 60 -2.36 -1.83 -17.96
CA PHE A 60 -2.23 -0.52 -18.60
C PHE A 60 -2.18 -0.65 -20.12
N HIS A 61 -2.43 0.45 -20.81
CA HIS A 61 -2.31 0.55 -22.26
C HIS A 61 -1.06 1.36 -22.62
N MET A 62 -0.23 0.84 -23.50
CA MET A 62 1.01 1.45 -23.98
C MET A 62 0.87 1.86 -25.44
N SER A 63 1.32 3.07 -25.77
CA SER A 63 1.47 3.54 -27.16
C SER A 63 2.92 3.85 -27.48
N LEU A 64 3.36 3.43 -28.65
CA LEU A 64 4.76 3.42 -29.08
C LEU A 64 5.02 4.49 -30.15
N PRO A 65 6.17 5.19 -30.10
CA PRO A 65 6.56 6.10 -31.15
C PRO A 65 6.90 5.32 -32.43
N SER A 66 6.98 6.04 -33.56
CA SER A 66 7.38 5.42 -34.83
C SER A 66 8.77 4.78 -34.73
N GLY A 67 8.91 3.56 -35.27
CA GLY A 67 10.19 2.84 -35.28
C GLY A 67 10.61 2.20 -33.96
N VAL A 68 9.67 2.01 -33.02
CA VAL A 68 9.90 1.24 -31.78
C VAL A 68 8.89 0.09 -31.73
N SER A 69 9.38 -1.15 -31.60
CA SER A 69 8.53 -2.33 -31.39
C SER A 69 8.18 -2.48 -29.90
N ALA A 70 7.08 -3.18 -29.60
CA ALA A 70 6.73 -3.51 -28.22
C ALA A 70 7.83 -4.38 -27.57
N ASP A 71 8.45 -5.27 -28.35
CA ASP A 71 9.53 -6.16 -27.90
C ASP A 71 10.80 -5.39 -27.49
N ASP A 72 10.99 -4.18 -28.01
CA ASP A 72 12.14 -3.32 -27.66
C ASP A 72 11.89 -2.51 -26.38
N VAL A 73 10.70 -2.60 -25.79
CA VAL A 73 10.30 -1.81 -24.63
C VAL A 73 10.14 -2.68 -23.40
N THR A 74 10.86 -2.34 -22.34
CA THR A 74 10.64 -2.91 -21.02
C THR A 74 9.98 -1.88 -20.11
N PRO A 75 8.67 -1.99 -19.84
CA PRO A 75 8.00 -1.17 -18.84
C PRO A 75 8.10 -1.83 -17.46
N PHE A 76 8.47 -1.04 -16.45
CA PHE A 76 8.45 -1.46 -15.05
C PHE A 76 7.48 -0.58 -14.26
N PRO A 77 6.21 -1.00 -14.09
CA PRO A 77 5.31 -0.34 -13.16
C PRO A 77 5.81 -0.46 -11.71
N TYR A 78 5.60 0.55 -10.88
CA TYR A 78 5.92 0.48 -9.47
C TYR A 78 5.12 1.50 -8.67
N LEU A 79 5.07 1.27 -7.37
CA LEU A 79 4.53 2.23 -6.40
C LEU A 79 5.66 2.92 -5.68
N TYR A 80 5.49 4.20 -5.35
CA TYR A 80 6.41 4.95 -4.50
C TYR A 80 5.66 5.97 -3.62
N HIS A 81 6.20 6.30 -2.45
CA HIS A 81 5.71 7.39 -1.60
C HIS A 81 6.89 8.14 -0.96
N ASP A 82 6.63 9.38 -0.53
CA ASP A 82 7.60 10.24 0.17
C ASP A 82 8.95 10.45 -0.55
N THR A 83 8.97 10.23 -1.87
CA THR A 83 10.14 10.36 -2.72
C THR A 83 9.75 10.75 -4.16
N THR A 84 10.75 10.93 -5.03
CA THR A 84 10.53 11.14 -6.47
C THR A 84 10.38 9.80 -7.20
N ALA A 85 9.77 9.80 -8.38
CA ALA A 85 9.61 8.57 -9.17
C ALA A 85 10.97 7.89 -9.42
N ALA A 86 12.00 8.65 -9.83
CA ALA A 86 13.34 8.12 -10.07
C ALA A 86 13.92 7.44 -8.82
N LYS A 87 13.92 8.12 -7.67
CA LYS A 87 14.41 7.55 -6.41
C LYS A 87 13.63 6.31 -5.99
N GLY A 88 12.31 6.32 -6.17
CA GLY A 88 11.44 5.18 -5.87
C GLY A 88 11.70 3.95 -6.74
N ALA A 89 12.18 4.15 -7.98
CA ALA A 89 12.58 3.05 -8.86
C ALA A 89 13.93 2.43 -8.46
N GLU A 90 14.81 3.23 -7.86
CA GLU A 90 16.11 2.76 -7.36
C GLU A 90 15.97 2.08 -5.99
N SER A 91 15.20 2.69 -5.09
CA SER A 91 15.07 2.26 -3.69
C SER A 91 13.73 2.72 -3.07
N GLY A 92 13.17 1.90 -2.18
CA GLY A 92 11.96 2.27 -1.43
C GLY A 92 10.63 2.17 -2.19
N GLY A 93 10.63 1.70 -3.43
CA GLY A 93 9.41 1.38 -4.18
C GLY A 93 8.86 -0.02 -3.90
N LEU A 94 7.58 -0.22 -4.22
CA LEU A 94 7.00 -1.57 -4.40
C LEU A 94 7.08 -1.92 -5.88
N TYR A 95 7.92 -2.89 -6.19
CA TYR A 95 8.33 -3.20 -7.56
C TYR A 95 7.40 -4.18 -8.25
N THR A 96 7.45 -4.14 -9.58
CA THR A 96 6.90 -5.16 -10.45
C THR A 96 7.67 -6.48 -10.31
N GLY A 97 6.94 -7.59 -10.26
CA GLY A 97 7.50 -8.93 -10.40
C GLY A 97 7.57 -9.36 -11.87
N LEU A 98 6.44 -9.34 -12.57
CA LEU A 98 6.31 -9.75 -13.98
C LEU A 98 5.45 -8.75 -14.74
N VAL A 99 5.82 -8.44 -15.98
CA VAL A 99 4.98 -7.76 -16.97
C VAL A 99 4.90 -8.61 -18.22
N MET A 100 3.71 -8.68 -18.80
CA MET A 100 3.47 -9.19 -20.14
C MET A 100 2.75 -8.09 -20.92
N CYS A 101 3.16 -7.86 -22.17
CA CYS A 101 2.57 -6.86 -23.05
C CYS A 101 2.19 -7.54 -24.36
N ASP A 102 0.89 -7.62 -24.62
CA ASP A 102 0.36 -8.19 -25.86
C ASP A 102 0.14 -7.07 -26.87
N PRO A 103 0.71 -7.16 -28.09
CA PRO A 103 0.43 -6.20 -29.15
C PRO A 103 -1.07 -6.14 -29.46
N SER A 104 -1.67 -4.97 -29.30
CA SER A 104 -3.10 -4.74 -29.60
C SER A 104 -3.33 -3.89 -30.86
N GLY A 105 -2.25 -3.53 -31.53
CA GLY A 105 -2.22 -2.79 -32.79
C GLY A 105 -0.79 -2.63 -33.29
N SER A 106 -0.60 -1.90 -34.39
CA SER A 106 0.73 -1.77 -35.01
C SER A 106 1.74 -0.96 -34.18
N ARG A 107 1.26 -0.17 -33.21
CA ARG A 107 2.06 0.71 -32.33
C ARG A 107 1.48 0.80 -30.91
N THR A 108 0.72 -0.21 -30.51
CA THR A 108 0.07 -0.24 -29.20
C THR A 108 0.18 -1.63 -28.61
N ALA A 109 0.27 -1.68 -27.29
CA ALA A 109 0.26 -2.92 -26.54
C ALA A 109 -0.61 -2.76 -25.29
N ASP A 110 -1.35 -3.80 -24.96
CA ASP A 110 -2.04 -3.90 -23.68
C ASP A 110 -1.19 -4.76 -22.76
N CYS A 111 -0.83 -4.18 -21.62
CA CYS A 111 0.10 -4.78 -20.69
C CYS A 111 -0.59 -5.14 -19.39
N GLU A 112 -0.26 -6.30 -18.86
CA GLU A 112 -0.71 -6.77 -17.56
C GLU A 112 0.42 -7.45 -16.80
N GLY A 113 0.20 -7.64 -15.51
CA GLY A 113 1.20 -8.26 -14.66
C GLY A 113 0.87 -8.11 -13.20
N LYS A 114 1.89 -8.29 -12.36
CA LYS A 114 1.75 -8.21 -10.91
C LYS A 114 2.89 -7.44 -10.29
N LEU A 115 2.55 -6.59 -9.31
CA LEU A 115 3.50 -6.13 -8.32
C LEU A 115 3.88 -7.28 -7.39
N TYR A 116 5.01 -7.17 -6.70
CA TYR A 116 5.46 -8.14 -5.72
C TYR A 116 5.81 -7.45 -4.41
N ILE A 117 5.07 -7.77 -3.34
CA ILE A 117 5.23 -7.16 -2.03
C ILE A 117 5.47 -8.26 -0.99
N ASP A 118 6.73 -8.40 -0.58
CA ASP A 118 7.08 -9.11 0.64
C ASP A 118 7.08 -8.11 1.82
N PRO A 119 6.12 -8.22 2.77
CA PRO A 119 6.03 -7.30 3.89
C PRO A 119 7.26 -7.29 4.80
N ARG A 120 8.09 -8.33 4.82
CA ARG A 120 9.28 -8.36 5.67
C ARG A 120 10.42 -7.51 5.12
N TRP A 121 10.47 -7.32 3.80
CA TRP A 121 11.58 -6.67 3.12
C TRP A 121 11.21 -5.40 2.37
N ARG A 122 9.92 -5.08 2.25
CA ARG A 122 9.42 -3.94 1.47
C ARG A 122 8.62 -2.93 2.28
N LEU A 123 8.23 -3.27 3.50
CA LEU A 123 7.48 -2.39 4.40
C LEU A 123 8.25 -2.33 5.72
N ASP A 124 9.10 -1.33 5.88
CA ASP A 124 9.98 -1.17 7.03
C ASP A 124 9.37 -0.24 8.10
N SER A 125 8.29 0.46 7.77
CA SER A 125 7.60 1.38 8.66
C SER A 125 6.10 1.16 8.67
N ASN A 126 5.48 1.32 9.84
CA ASN A 126 4.04 1.36 9.94
C ASN A 126 3.40 2.58 9.25
N ASN A 127 4.20 3.60 8.89
CA ASN A 127 3.77 4.79 8.16
C ASN A 127 3.65 4.54 6.65
N ASP A 128 4.21 3.44 6.15
CA ASP A 128 4.04 2.98 4.76
C ASP A 128 2.57 2.63 4.46
N ALA A 129 1.74 2.55 5.51
CA ALA A 129 0.30 2.42 5.41
C ALA A 129 -0.33 3.77 5.01
N THR A 130 -0.08 4.18 3.78
CA THR A 130 -0.45 5.48 3.23
C THR A 130 -0.94 5.34 1.78
N THR A 131 -1.18 6.46 1.11
CA THR A 131 -1.48 6.50 -0.32
C THR A 131 -0.18 6.60 -1.12
N TRP A 132 0.11 5.56 -1.91
CA TRP A 132 1.31 5.49 -2.75
C TRP A 132 1.00 6.00 -4.16
N LYS A 133 1.94 6.76 -4.73
CA LYS A 133 1.88 7.17 -6.14
C LYS A 133 2.30 6.00 -7.03
N THR A 134 1.83 6.03 -8.26
CA THR A 134 2.13 5.05 -9.32
C THR A 134 3.04 5.69 -10.37
N ALA A 135 3.99 4.92 -10.87
CA ALA A 135 4.84 5.29 -11.99
C ALA A 135 5.15 4.07 -12.86
N VAL A 136 5.60 4.33 -14.09
CA VAL A 136 6.16 3.30 -14.98
C VAL A 136 7.52 3.77 -15.43
N TRP A 137 8.56 3.01 -15.08
CA TRP A 137 9.91 3.21 -15.62
C TRP A 137 9.99 2.47 -16.94
N VAL A 138 9.96 3.23 -18.03
CA VAL A 138 10.02 2.70 -19.39
C VAL A 138 11.46 2.76 -19.86
N ARG A 139 11.96 1.62 -20.35
CA ARG A 139 13.28 1.51 -20.98
C ARG A 139 13.09 1.02 -22.42
N VAL A 140 13.76 1.66 -23.36
CA VAL A 140 13.75 1.30 -24.78
C VAL A 140 15.15 0.83 -25.17
N TRP A 141 15.22 -0.36 -25.75
CA TRP A 141 16.46 -1.01 -26.17
C TRP A 141 16.61 -0.93 -27.70
N ASP A 142 17.83 -1.09 -28.18
CA ASP A 142 18.09 -1.34 -29.61
C ASP A 142 18.29 -2.83 -29.87
N SER A 143 18.49 -3.19 -31.14
CA SER A 143 18.65 -4.58 -31.57
C SER A 143 19.92 -5.28 -31.04
N ASN A 144 20.82 -4.56 -30.37
CA ASN A 144 22.03 -5.11 -29.74
C ASN A 144 21.92 -5.06 -28.20
N ASP A 145 20.70 -5.00 -27.66
CA ASP A 145 20.41 -4.90 -26.23
C ASP A 145 21.03 -3.67 -25.54
N LYS A 146 21.31 -2.60 -26.30
CA LYS A 146 21.82 -1.35 -25.74
C LYS A 146 20.67 -0.41 -25.40
N LEU A 147 20.72 0.17 -24.20
CA LEU A 147 19.73 1.15 -23.77
C LEU A 147 19.77 2.38 -24.69
N LYS A 148 18.67 2.63 -25.41
CA LYS A 148 18.49 3.78 -26.31
C LYS A 148 17.91 4.98 -25.57
N GLY A 149 17.04 4.73 -24.59
CA GLY A 149 16.45 5.78 -23.78
C GLY A 149 15.63 5.20 -22.62
N GLU A 150 15.41 6.02 -21.61
CA GLU A 150 14.57 5.67 -20.48
C GLU A 150 13.79 6.87 -19.96
N GLN A 151 12.66 6.61 -19.31
CA GLN A 151 11.80 7.65 -18.77
C GLN A 151 10.95 7.13 -17.61
N TYR A 152 10.73 7.99 -16.63
CA TYR A 152 9.76 7.77 -15.55
C TYR A 152 8.44 8.45 -15.90
N LEU A 153 7.45 7.67 -16.30
CA LEU A 153 6.10 8.14 -16.55
C LEU A 153 5.35 8.21 -15.22
N THR A 154 4.67 9.33 -14.96
CA THR A 154 3.94 9.61 -13.71
C THR A 154 2.60 10.27 -14.01
N GLY A 155 1.83 10.60 -12.96
CA GLY A 155 0.51 11.25 -13.11
C GLY A 155 -0.66 10.28 -13.18
N PHE A 156 -0.43 9.01 -12.84
CA PHE A 156 -1.47 7.98 -12.76
C PHE A 156 -2.20 8.01 -11.41
N ALA A 157 -3.27 7.20 -11.30
CA ALA A 157 -4.04 7.08 -10.07
C ALA A 157 -3.20 6.45 -8.93
N SER A 158 -3.19 7.09 -7.76
CA SER A 158 -2.54 6.58 -6.56
C SER A 158 -3.28 5.39 -5.95
N VAL A 159 -2.56 4.59 -5.17
CA VAL A 159 -3.04 3.34 -4.56
C VAL A 159 -2.89 3.40 -3.04
N PRO A 160 -3.97 3.25 -2.26
CA PRO A 160 -3.86 3.09 -0.81
C PRO A 160 -3.23 1.74 -0.47
N VAL A 161 -2.11 1.76 0.26
CA VAL A 161 -1.51 0.57 0.87
C VAL A 161 -1.91 0.56 2.34
N LYS A 162 -2.52 -0.52 2.80
CA LYS A 162 -3.12 -0.63 4.13
C LYS A 162 -2.57 -1.82 4.89
N ARG A 163 -2.48 -1.68 6.21
CA ARG A 163 -2.18 -2.79 7.13
C ARG A 163 -3.36 -3.74 7.20
N ALA A 164 -3.12 -5.04 7.13
CA ALA A 164 -4.18 -6.03 7.31
C ALA A 164 -4.75 -5.97 8.73
N GLY A 165 -6.08 -5.88 8.84
CA GLY A 165 -6.81 -6.03 10.10
C GLY A 165 -7.21 -7.49 10.35
N LYS A 166 -7.33 -7.88 11.62
CA LYS A 166 -7.86 -9.17 12.06
C LYS A 166 -8.84 -8.98 13.20
N ALA A 167 -9.89 -9.79 13.21
CA ALA A 167 -10.87 -9.86 14.28
C ALA A 167 -11.03 -11.30 14.74
N THR A 168 -11.19 -11.51 16.04
CA THR A 168 -11.53 -12.79 16.65
C THR A 168 -12.83 -12.65 17.44
N VAL A 169 -13.49 -13.77 17.70
CA VAL A 169 -14.74 -13.83 18.49
C VAL A 169 -14.70 -15.07 19.37
N ASN A 170 -15.33 -14.98 20.53
CA ASN A 170 -15.66 -16.10 21.40
C ASN A 170 -16.93 -15.75 22.18
N ALA A 171 -17.95 -16.58 22.12
CA ALA A 171 -19.24 -16.40 22.77
C ALA A 171 -19.44 -17.49 23.83
N SER A 172 -19.71 -17.10 25.08
CA SER A 172 -19.84 -18.06 26.19
C SER A 172 -20.84 -17.61 27.26
N PRO A 173 -21.45 -18.53 28.04
CA PRO A 173 -21.26 -19.98 28.01
C PRO A 173 -21.87 -20.65 26.77
N GLU A 174 -21.38 -21.84 26.45
CA GLU A 174 -21.96 -22.72 25.45
C GLU A 174 -22.04 -24.15 26.03
N PRO A 175 -23.23 -24.77 26.07
CA PRO A 175 -24.53 -24.21 25.71
C PRO A 175 -24.99 -23.12 26.71
N VAL A 176 -25.94 -22.27 26.29
CA VAL A 176 -26.57 -21.25 27.13
C VAL A 176 -28.08 -21.45 27.20
N VAL A 177 -28.68 -21.23 28.36
CA VAL A 177 -30.14 -21.30 28.50
C VAL A 177 -30.79 -20.09 27.81
N LYS A 178 -31.88 -20.31 27.08
CA LYS A 178 -32.67 -19.27 26.41
C LYS A 178 -33.07 -18.16 27.38
N GLY A 179 -32.93 -16.93 26.92
CA GLY A 179 -33.20 -15.73 27.70
C GLY A 179 -32.09 -15.35 28.69
N LYS A 180 -31.03 -16.16 28.84
CA LYS A 180 -29.88 -15.82 29.69
C LYS A 180 -28.84 -15.00 28.93
N LYS A 181 -27.93 -14.41 29.71
CA LYS A 181 -26.83 -13.60 29.18
C LYS A 181 -25.78 -14.49 28.54
N LEU A 182 -25.41 -14.12 27.32
CA LEU A 182 -24.25 -14.60 26.59
C LEU A 182 -23.20 -13.49 26.59
N THR A 183 -21.99 -13.80 27.02
CA THR A 183 -20.84 -12.90 26.94
C THR A 183 -20.13 -13.15 25.63
N VAL A 184 -19.97 -12.13 24.80
CA VAL A 184 -19.18 -12.21 23.57
C VAL A 184 -17.94 -11.37 23.73
N THR A 185 -16.78 -12.04 23.66
CA THR A 185 -15.46 -11.43 23.66
C THR A 185 -14.85 -11.51 22.26
N GLY A 186 -13.75 -10.80 22.07
CA GLY A 186 -12.99 -10.82 20.83
C GLY A 186 -11.78 -9.89 20.94
N ARG A 187 -11.04 -9.80 19.84
CA ARG A 187 -9.91 -8.88 19.75
C ARG A 187 -9.73 -8.38 18.32
N LEU A 188 -9.59 -7.06 18.18
CA LEU A 188 -9.10 -6.41 16.97
C LEU A 188 -7.58 -6.30 17.04
N THR A 189 -6.93 -6.77 16.00
CA THR A 189 -5.49 -6.59 15.80
C THR A 189 -5.22 -6.12 14.38
N ARG A 190 -4.05 -5.54 14.15
CA ARG A 190 -3.58 -5.21 12.80
C ARG A 190 -2.12 -5.55 12.63
N ALA A 191 -1.71 -5.82 11.39
CA ALA A 191 -0.33 -6.07 11.02
C ALA A 191 0.55 -4.92 11.52
N ASP A 192 1.68 -5.21 12.17
CA ASP A 192 2.72 -4.26 12.56
C ASP A 192 3.97 -4.69 11.79
N TRP A 193 4.32 -3.92 10.75
CA TRP A 193 5.38 -4.32 9.82
C TRP A 193 6.76 -4.22 10.47
N VAL A 194 6.96 -3.27 11.39
CA VAL A 194 8.20 -3.13 12.18
C VAL A 194 8.40 -4.33 13.12
N LYS A 195 7.33 -4.80 13.78
CA LYS A 195 7.40 -5.94 14.71
C LYS A 195 7.21 -7.29 14.03
N HIS A 196 6.91 -7.30 12.73
CA HIS A 196 6.49 -8.47 11.96
C HIS A 196 5.38 -9.31 12.65
N ALA A 197 4.48 -8.65 13.39
CA ALA A 197 3.46 -9.30 14.21
C ALA A 197 2.12 -8.57 14.15
N TYR A 198 1.04 -9.21 14.58
CA TYR A 198 -0.25 -8.54 14.74
C TYR A 198 -0.36 -7.94 16.15
N THR A 199 -0.52 -6.62 16.24
CA THR A 199 -0.64 -5.89 17.50
C THR A 199 -2.06 -5.40 17.74
N GLY A 200 -2.39 -5.13 19.00
CA GLY A 200 -3.72 -4.67 19.40
C GLY A 200 -4.13 -3.39 18.67
N PHE A 201 -5.34 -3.36 18.12
CA PHE A 201 -5.86 -2.20 17.41
C PHE A 201 -7.00 -1.53 18.20
N GLY A 202 -6.59 -0.68 19.13
CA GLY A 202 -7.51 -0.06 20.07
C GLY A 202 -8.24 1.18 19.59
N GLY A 203 -9.29 1.55 20.34
CA GLY A 203 -10.08 2.76 20.11
C GLY A 203 -10.83 2.74 18.79
N LYS A 204 -11.19 1.54 18.30
CA LYS A 204 -11.96 1.35 17.07
C LYS A 204 -13.26 0.63 17.37
N SER A 205 -14.33 1.05 16.70
CA SER A 205 -15.64 0.42 16.84
C SER A 205 -15.73 -0.85 15.98
N ALA A 206 -16.09 -1.96 16.61
CA ALA A 206 -16.48 -3.19 15.95
C ALA A 206 -17.98 -3.44 16.09
N LYS A 207 -18.57 -4.06 15.08
CA LYS A 207 -19.96 -4.52 15.09
C LYS A 207 -19.98 -5.98 15.55
N LEU A 208 -20.77 -6.28 16.58
CA LEU A 208 -21.16 -7.65 16.90
C LEU A 208 -22.33 -8.02 16.00
N GLN A 209 -22.18 -9.10 15.26
CA GLN A 209 -23.21 -9.63 14.38
C GLN A 209 -23.67 -11.00 14.82
N PHE A 210 -24.94 -11.29 14.61
CA PHE A 210 -25.58 -12.58 14.83
C PHE A 210 -26.23 -13.08 13.56
N ARG A 211 -26.12 -14.38 13.30
CA ARG A 211 -26.84 -15.11 12.24
C ARG A 211 -27.50 -16.33 12.87
N LYS A 212 -28.83 -16.46 12.74
CA LYS A 212 -29.56 -17.62 13.26
C LYS A 212 -29.12 -18.91 12.56
N ALA A 213 -29.04 -20.02 13.29
CA ALA A 213 -28.78 -21.33 12.71
C ALA A 213 -29.82 -21.66 11.62
N GLY A 214 -29.40 -22.31 10.54
CA GLY A 214 -30.25 -22.55 9.36
C GLY A 214 -30.46 -21.35 8.43
N THR A 215 -29.82 -20.19 8.69
CA THR A 215 -29.92 -19.00 7.82
C THR A 215 -28.55 -18.54 7.32
N SER A 216 -28.52 -17.63 6.34
CA SER A 216 -27.27 -17.10 5.74
C SER A 216 -26.96 -15.65 6.12
N THR A 217 -27.93 -14.89 6.61
CA THR A 217 -27.81 -13.44 6.81
C THR A 217 -27.36 -13.08 8.23
N TYR A 218 -26.31 -12.26 8.33
CA TYR A 218 -25.87 -11.66 9.59
C TYR A 218 -26.53 -10.30 9.81
N SER A 219 -27.04 -10.09 11.02
CA SER A 219 -27.56 -8.79 11.49
C SER A 219 -26.66 -8.22 12.57
N THR A 220 -26.42 -6.91 12.53
CA THR A 220 -25.66 -6.22 13.60
C THR A 220 -26.55 -6.05 14.82
N VAL A 221 -26.11 -6.56 15.98
CA VAL A 221 -26.87 -6.49 17.24
C VAL A 221 -26.28 -5.48 18.22
N LYS A 222 -24.98 -5.20 18.13
CA LYS A 222 -24.27 -4.21 18.97
C LYS A 222 -23.09 -3.60 18.24
N ILE A 223 -22.69 -2.42 18.66
CA ILE A 223 -21.43 -1.77 18.30
C ILE A 223 -20.64 -1.57 19.60
N VAL A 224 -19.37 -1.98 19.60
CA VAL A 224 -18.50 -1.93 20.77
C VAL A 224 -17.16 -1.33 20.37
N GLN A 225 -16.68 -0.39 21.16
CA GLN A 225 -15.35 0.17 20.99
C GLN A 225 -14.31 -0.74 21.66
N ALA A 226 -13.29 -1.13 20.91
CA ALA A 226 -12.17 -1.89 21.44
C ALA A 226 -11.37 -1.05 22.44
N ASP A 227 -10.90 -1.68 23.51
CA ASP A 227 -9.99 -1.04 24.47
C ASP A 227 -8.63 -0.72 23.82
N SER A 228 -7.70 -0.12 24.56
CA SER A 228 -6.38 0.25 24.04
C SER A 228 -5.55 -0.93 23.52
N ALA A 229 -5.77 -2.13 24.04
CA ALA A 229 -5.09 -3.37 23.62
C ALA A 229 -5.86 -4.13 22.52
N GLY A 230 -6.97 -3.57 22.04
CA GLY A 230 -7.81 -4.11 20.99
C GLY A 230 -8.87 -5.11 21.46
N TYR A 231 -9.05 -5.35 22.76
CA TYR A 231 -10.05 -6.30 23.24
C TYR A 231 -11.47 -5.76 23.10
N LEU A 232 -12.38 -6.67 22.77
CA LEU A 232 -13.80 -6.45 22.66
C LEU A 232 -14.52 -7.32 23.70
N LYS A 233 -15.52 -6.75 24.37
CA LYS A 233 -16.37 -7.49 25.30
C LYS A 233 -17.75 -6.86 25.37
N THR A 234 -18.79 -7.68 25.27
CA THR A 234 -20.16 -7.27 25.59
C THR A 234 -21.00 -8.45 26.03
N THR A 235 -22.21 -8.16 26.50
CA THR A 235 -23.22 -9.18 26.82
C THR A 235 -24.47 -8.96 25.99
N VAL A 236 -25.11 -10.05 25.58
CA VAL A 236 -26.36 -10.08 24.81
C VAL A 236 -27.27 -11.16 25.39
N THR A 237 -28.54 -11.17 25.03
CA THR A 237 -29.47 -12.22 25.44
C THR A 237 -29.50 -13.32 24.39
N ALA A 238 -29.27 -14.57 24.79
CA ALA A 238 -29.37 -15.72 23.91
C ALA A 238 -30.85 -16.05 23.62
N ALA A 239 -31.28 -15.92 22.37
CA ALA A 239 -32.68 -16.14 21.98
C ALA A 239 -32.91 -17.44 21.18
N SER A 240 -31.90 -17.86 20.41
CA SER A 240 -31.89 -19.10 19.63
C SER A 240 -30.48 -19.41 19.17
N ASP A 241 -30.28 -20.64 18.72
CA ASP A 241 -29.05 -21.10 18.09
C ASP A 241 -28.59 -20.20 16.95
N GLY A 242 -27.28 -20.05 16.82
CA GLY A 242 -26.69 -19.32 15.71
C GLY A 242 -25.23 -18.98 15.91
N TYR A 243 -24.74 -18.12 15.01
CA TYR A 243 -23.35 -17.76 14.89
C TYR A 243 -23.13 -16.29 15.24
N TRP A 244 -22.13 -16.05 16.08
CA TRP A 244 -21.70 -14.72 16.51
C TRP A 244 -20.37 -14.35 15.85
N ARG A 245 -20.22 -13.11 15.40
CA ARG A 245 -18.92 -12.63 14.91
C ARG A 245 -18.71 -11.14 15.16
N TRP A 246 -17.45 -10.76 15.30
CA TRP A 246 -17.04 -9.37 15.24
C TRP A 246 -16.66 -8.97 13.81
N THR A 247 -17.08 -7.78 13.39
CA THR A 247 -16.63 -7.16 12.15
C THR A 247 -16.13 -5.75 12.41
N PHE A 248 -15.08 -5.36 11.72
CA PHE A 248 -14.46 -4.04 11.75
C PHE A 248 -14.41 -3.48 10.33
N SER A 249 -14.93 -2.27 10.15
CA SER A 249 -14.82 -1.54 8.87
C SER A 249 -13.41 -1.01 8.68
N GLU A 250 -12.94 -0.92 7.44
CA GLU A 250 -11.61 -0.36 7.16
C GLU A 250 -11.43 1.10 7.60
N THR A 251 -10.17 1.52 7.74
CA THR A 251 -9.75 2.93 7.85
C THR A 251 -8.92 3.32 6.61
N SER A 252 -8.38 4.55 6.61
CA SER A 252 -7.40 4.98 5.61
C SER A 252 -6.13 4.12 5.60
N THR A 253 -5.72 3.57 6.76
CA THR A 253 -4.43 2.88 6.93
C THR A 253 -4.56 1.40 7.30
N THR A 254 -5.78 0.88 7.47
CA THR A 254 -6.00 -0.50 7.91
C THR A 254 -7.20 -1.10 7.18
N GLY A 255 -7.02 -2.27 6.58
CA GLY A 255 -8.10 -3.01 5.92
C GLY A 255 -9.15 -3.49 6.93
N GLY A 256 -10.38 -3.71 6.45
CA GLY A 256 -11.47 -4.24 7.27
C GLY A 256 -11.19 -5.68 7.72
N ALA A 257 -11.87 -6.12 8.78
CA ALA A 257 -11.71 -7.46 9.33
C ALA A 257 -13.06 -8.08 9.68
N THR A 258 -13.20 -9.37 9.42
CA THR A 258 -14.39 -10.16 9.82
C THR A 258 -13.91 -11.44 10.47
N ALA A 259 -14.33 -11.68 11.71
CA ALA A 259 -14.05 -12.92 12.41
C ALA A 259 -14.84 -14.08 11.79
N THR A 260 -14.27 -15.28 11.79
CA THR A 260 -15.03 -16.52 11.59
C THR A 260 -16.12 -16.60 12.66
N GLY A 261 -17.33 -17.01 12.28
CA GLY A 261 -18.45 -17.08 13.21
C GLY A 261 -18.28 -18.17 14.26
N ASP A 262 -18.61 -17.85 15.50
CA ASP A 262 -18.64 -18.78 16.62
C ASP A 262 -20.07 -19.25 16.87
N TYR A 263 -20.29 -20.56 16.84
CA TYR A 263 -21.62 -21.13 17.04
C TYR A 263 -21.97 -21.14 18.52
N VAL A 264 -23.25 -20.97 18.85
CA VAL A 264 -23.76 -21.13 20.21
C VAL A 264 -25.06 -21.92 20.17
N ASP A 265 -25.07 -23.05 20.88
CA ASP A 265 -26.27 -23.84 21.22
C ASP A 265 -27.09 -23.17 22.34
N VAL A 266 -28.40 -22.96 22.10
CA VAL A 266 -29.33 -22.32 23.04
C VAL A 266 -30.41 -23.31 23.48
N LYS A 267 -30.44 -23.61 24.78
CA LYS A 267 -31.35 -24.60 25.40
C LYS A 267 -32.59 -23.99 26.03
#